data_AF-A0AAU9ZWY5-F1
#
_entry.id   AF-A0AAU9ZWY5-F1
#
_cell.length_a   1.000
_cell.length_b   1.000
_cell.length_c   1.000
_cell.angle_alpha   90.00
_cell.angle_beta   90.00
_cell.angle_gamma   90.00
#
_symmetry.space_group_name_H-M   'P 1'
#
loop_
_entity.id
_entity.type
_entity.pdbx_description
1 polymer ?
#
loop_
_entity_poly.entity_id
_entity_poly.type
_entity_poly.pdbx_seq_one_letter_code
_entity_poly.pdbx_strand_id
1 'polypeptide(L)'
;MDSGARPVGSSCSSPAALSREYKLVMLGAGGVGKSAMTMQFISHRFPEDHDPTIEDAYKIRIRIDDEPANLDILDTAGQVLDPRTV
;
A
#
# COMPACT_ATOMS: atom_id res chain seq x y z
N MET A 1 -40.69 -44.51 3.50
CA MET A 1 -39.45 -45.29 3.43
C MET A 1 -39.15 -45.42 1.95
N ASP A 2 -38.58 -44.40 1.32
CA ASP A 2 -37.15 -44.16 1.36
C ASP A 2 -36.81 -42.68 1.57
N SER A 3 -35.81 -42.47 2.41
CA SER A 3 -35.16 -41.22 2.74
C SER A 3 -33.95 -41.05 1.83
N GLY A 4 -33.87 -39.95 1.08
CA GLY A 4 -32.68 -39.67 0.26
C GLY A 4 -32.34 -38.19 0.30
N ALA A 5 -31.24 -37.87 0.98
CA ALA A 5 -30.76 -36.53 1.26
C ALA A 5 -30.34 -35.72 0.02
N ARG A 6 -30.31 -34.39 0.18
CA ARG A 6 -29.82 -33.37 -0.76
C ARG A 6 -28.32 -33.54 -1.08
N PRO A 7 -27.85 -33.26 -2.30
CA PRO A 7 -26.53 -32.66 -2.45
C PRO A 7 -26.66 -31.17 -2.13
N VAL A 8 -26.10 -30.78 -0.99
CA VAL A 8 -25.76 -29.38 -0.69
C VAL A 8 -24.87 -28.91 -1.84
N GLY A 9 -25.33 -27.91 -2.58
CA GLY A 9 -24.53 -27.26 -3.62
C GLY A 9 -23.18 -26.91 -3.02
N SER A 10 -22.13 -27.46 -3.61
CA SER A 10 -20.75 -27.19 -3.23
C SER A 10 -20.56 -25.68 -3.30
N SER A 11 -20.50 -25.01 -2.14
CA SER A 11 -19.87 -23.71 -2.07
C SER A 11 -18.43 -23.97 -2.47
N CYS A 12 -18.10 -23.63 -3.72
CA CYS A 12 -16.72 -23.55 -4.14
C CYS A 12 -16.04 -22.58 -3.17
N SER A 13 -15.31 -23.12 -2.21
CA SER A 13 -14.28 -22.35 -1.51
C SER A 13 -13.19 -22.15 -2.56
N SER A 14 -13.41 -21.19 -3.46
CA SER A 14 -12.31 -20.57 -4.18
C SER A 14 -11.24 -20.32 -3.12
N PRO A 15 -10.00 -20.83 -3.28
CA PRO A 15 -8.95 -20.58 -2.30
C PRO A 15 -8.98 -19.08 -2.07
N ALA A 16 -9.25 -18.65 -0.82
CA ALA A 16 -9.51 -17.26 -0.48
C ALA A 16 -8.54 -16.42 -1.29
N ALA A 17 -9.04 -15.72 -2.31
CA ALA A 17 -8.19 -15.19 -3.37
C ALA A 17 -7.09 -14.41 -2.67
N LEU A 18 -5.85 -14.90 -2.76
CA LEU A 18 -4.75 -14.34 -2.00
C LEU A 18 -4.59 -12.90 -2.50
N SER A 19 -5.09 -11.94 -1.72
CA SER A 19 -5.01 -10.53 -2.07
C SER A 19 -3.54 -10.21 -2.23
N ARG A 20 -3.12 -9.78 -3.43
CA ARG A 20 -1.71 -9.50 -3.73
C ARG A 20 -1.20 -8.45 -2.76
N GLU A 21 0.01 -8.61 -2.25
CA GLU A 21 0.69 -7.63 -1.40
C GLU A 21 1.83 -6.99 -2.19
N TYR A 22 1.83 -5.66 -2.26
CA TYR A 22 2.90 -4.87 -2.86
C TYR A 22 3.59 -4.05 -1.78
N LYS A 23 4.92 -4.11 -1.75
CA LYS A 23 5.75 -3.33 -0.82
C LYS A 23 6.47 -2.23 -1.58
N LEU A 24 6.26 -0.99 -1.17
CA LEU A 24 6.84 0.21 -1.77
C LEU A 24 7.74 0.90 -0.75
N VAL A 25 8.89 1.40 -1.20
CA VAL A 25 9.78 2.23 -0.40
C VAL A 25 10.06 3.52 -1.16
N MET A 26 9.82 4.66 -0.51
CA MET A 26 9.98 5.98 -1.12
C MET A 26 11.39 6.50 -0.87
N LEU A 27 12.20 6.58 -1.92
CA LEU A 27 13.59 7.04 -1.84
C LEU A 27 13.80 8.33 -2.65
N GLY A 28 14.75 9.16 -2.21
CA GLY A 28 15.08 10.42 -2.85
C GLY A 28 15.73 11.41 -1.89
N ALA A 29 16.22 12.54 -2.42
CA ALA A 29 16.83 13.59 -1.60
C ALA A 29 15.84 14.23 -0.61
N GLY A 30 16.36 15.01 0.34
CA GLY A 30 15.56 15.89 1.19
C GLY A 30 14.72 16.86 0.36
N GLY A 31 13.46 17.07 0.75
CA GLY A 31 12.59 18.10 0.16
C GLY A 31 12.00 17.80 -1.23
N VAL A 32 12.29 16.66 -1.86
CA VAL A 32 11.78 16.33 -3.21
C VAL A 32 10.29 15.95 -3.27
N GLY A 33 9.59 15.90 -2.12
CA GLY A 33 8.15 15.65 -2.06
C GLY A 33 7.71 14.19 -1.91
N LYS A 34 8.57 13.29 -1.40
CA LYS A 34 8.22 11.87 -1.15
C LYS A 34 6.96 11.73 -0.29
N SER A 35 6.98 12.36 0.88
CA SER A 35 5.87 12.36 1.83
C SER A 35 4.63 13.04 1.28
N ALA A 36 4.79 14.14 0.53
CA ALA A 36 3.68 14.81 -0.12
C ALA A 36 2.97 13.91 -1.15
N MET A 37 3.74 13.13 -1.93
CA MET A 37 3.19 12.16 -2.88
C MET A 37 2.48 11.00 -2.17
N THR A 38 3.09 10.47 -1.10
CA THR A 38 2.48 9.42 -0.27
C THR A 38 1.15 9.91 0.32
N MET A 39 1.13 11.09 0.95
CA MET A 39 -0.07 11.67 1.55
C MET A 39 -1.16 11.97 0.52
N GLN A 40 -0.80 12.53 -0.62
CA GLN A 40 -1.74 12.78 -1.71
C GLN A 40 -2.37 11.48 -2.23
N PHE A 41 -1.59 10.40 -2.32
CA PHE A 41 -2.07 9.10 -2.77
C PHE A 41 -3.04 8.47 -1.77
N ILE A 42 -2.70 8.46 -0.48
CA ILE A 42 -3.50 7.76 0.55
C ILE A 42 -4.71 8.55 1.04
N SER A 43 -4.61 9.88 1.11
CA SER A 43 -5.61 10.75 1.76
C SER A 43 -6.35 11.67 0.79
N HIS A 44 -5.95 11.68 -0.49
CA HIS A 44 -6.44 12.61 -1.51
C HIS A 44 -6.31 14.08 -1.09
N ARG A 45 -5.32 14.38 -0.24
CA ARG A 45 -5.00 15.73 0.22
C ARG A 45 -3.52 15.99 0.11
N PHE A 46 -3.20 17.19 -0.36
CA PHE A 46 -1.84 17.69 -0.39
C PHE A 46 -1.62 18.51 0.88
N PRO A 47 -0.57 18.21 1.68
CA PRO A 47 -0.31 18.96 2.90
C PRO A 47 0.14 20.40 2.58
N GLU A 48 -0.43 21.39 3.27
CA GLU A 48 -0.04 22.80 3.13
C GLU A 48 1.32 23.08 3.77
N ASP A 49 1.58 22.46 4.92
CA ASP A 49 2.84 22.52 5.66
C ASP A 49 3.53 21.14 5.63
N HIS A 50 4.86 21.13 5.58
CA HIS A 50 5.65 19.90 5.56
C HIS A 50 6.63 19.83 6.73
N ASP A 51 6.37 18.90 7.65
CA ASP A 51 7.36 18.44 8.61
C ASP A 51 8.23 17.35 7.97
N PRO A 52 9.57 17.43 8.06
CA PRO A 52 10.45 16.39 7.53
C PRO A 52 10.17 15.03 8.14
N THR A 53 9.86 14.04 7.29
CA THR A 53 9.67 12.64 7.72
C THR A 53 11.00 12.02 8.17
N ILE A 54 10.96 11.26 9.26
CA ILE A 54 12.05 10.35 9.66
C ILE A 54 11.83 9.01 8.96
N GLU A 55 10.72 8.35 9.27
CA GLU A 55 10.23 7.14 8.63
C GLU A 55 8.75 6.95 9.01
N ASP A 56 7.88 6.73 8.03
CA ASP A 56 6.46 6.45 8.22
C ASP A 56 6.06 5.20 7.43
N ALA A 57 5.22 4.36 8.04
CA ALA A 57 4.72 3.12 7.42
C ALA A 57 3.20 3.16 7.27
N TYR A 58 2.71 2.92 6.05
CA TYR A 58 1.29 2.95 5.71
C TYR A 58 0.87 1.62 5.09
N LYS A 59 -0.22 1.04 5.59
CA LYS A 59 -0.86 -0.13 4.96
C LYS A 59 -2.29 0.21 4.55
N ILE A 60 -2.56 0.13 3.26
CA ILE A 60 -3.89 0.41 2.70
C ILE A 60 -4.34 -0.69 1.75
N ARG A 61 -5.66 -0.78 1.53
CA ARG A 61 -6.26 -1.66 0.50
C ARG A 61 -6.66 -0.82 -0.70
N ILE A 62 -6.23 -1.25 -1.87
CA ILE A 62 -6.51 -0.57 -3.15
C ILE A 62 -6.93 -1.60 -4.22
N ARG A 63 -7.37 -1.10 -5.37
CA ARG A 63 -7.56 -1.90 -6.58
C ARG A 63 -6.43 -1.60 -7.56
N ILE A 64 -5.76 -2.64 -8.05
CA ILE A 64 -4.74 -2.56 -9.11
C ILE A 64 -5.20 -3.49 -10.23
N ASP A 65 -5.38 -2.96 -11.44
CA ASP A 65 -5.93 -3.71 -12.57
C ASP A 65 -7.24 -4.42 -12.23
N ASP A 66 -8.13 -3.73 -11.51
CA ASP A 66 -9.41 -4.24 -11.02
C ASP A 66 -9.35 -5.43 -10.02
N GLU A 67 -8.17 -5.74 -9.51
CA GLU A 67 -7.98 -6.76 -8.48
C GLU A 67 -7.69 -6.13 -7.11
N PRO A 68 -8.29 -6.63 -6.00
CA PRO A 68 -8.00 -6.14 -4.66
C PRO A 68 -6.57 -6.48 -4.24
N ALA A 69 -5.84 -5.48 -3.75
CA ALA A 69 -4.46 -5.62 -3.30
C ALA A 69 -4.22 -4.86 -1.98
N ASN A 70 -3.29 -5.36 -1.18
CA ASN A 70 -2.71 -4.64 -0.05
C ASN A 70 -1.46 -3.90 -0.53
N LEU A 71 -1.34 -2.63 -0.17
CA LEU A 71 -0.16 -1.83 -0.41
C LEU A 71 0.48 -1.46 0.92
N ASP A 72 1.75 -1.80 1.07
CA ASP A 72 2.60 -1.52 2.23
C ASP A 72 3.65 -0.50 1.81
N ILE A 73 3.50 0.75 2.24
CA ILE A 73 4.35 1.88 1.85
C ILE A 73 5.24 2.25 3.02
N LEU A 74 6.54 2.28 2.78
CA LEU A 74 7.54 2.87 3.66
C LEU A 74 7.98 4.22 3.09
N ASP A 75 7.58 5.32 3.72
CA ASP A 75 8.07 6.66 3.43
C ASP A 75 9.28 6.97 4.30
N THR A 76 10.44 7.25 3.70
CA THR A 76 11.68 7.48 4.46
C THR A 76 12.08 8.95 4.47
N ALA A 77 12.93 9.32 5.42
CA ALA A 77 13.69 10.57 5.34
C ALA A 77 14.36 10.72 3.98
N GLY A 78 14.45 11.97 3.52
CA GLY A 78 15.27 12.28 2.35
C GLY A 78 16.75 12.11 2.68
N GLN A 79 17.51 11.56 1.75
CA GLN A 79 18.96 11.49 1.88
C GLN A 79 19.53 12.92 1.88
N VAL A 80 20.38 13.23 2.87
CA VAL A 80 21.17 14.45 2.87
C VAL A 80 22.32 14.23 1.90
N LEU A 81 22.37 15.02 0.83
CA LEU A 81 23.54 15.04 -0.04
C LEU A 81 24.70 15.63 0.76
N ASP A 82 25.76 14.84 0.97
CA ASP A 82 26.98 15.34 1.61
C ASP A 82 27.62 16.38 0.65
N PRO A 83 27.80 17.64 1.10
CA PRO A 83 28.44 18.69 0.29
C PRO A 83 29.89 18.37 -0.11
N ARG A 84 30.51 17.29 0.40
CA ARG A 84 31.87 16.86 0.06
C ARG A 84 31.97 15.90 -1.14
N THR A 85 30.85 15.53 -1.76
CA THR A 85 30.82 14.51 -2.84
C THR A 85 30.44 15.08 -4.22
N VAL A 86 30.55 16.40 -4.41
CA VAL A 86 30.37 17.08 -5.72
C VAL A 86 31.61 17.82 -6.16
#